data_AF-A0A0F9BSI7-F1
#
_entry.id   AF-A0A0F9BSI7-F1
#
_cell.length_a   1.000
_cell.length_b   1.000
_cell.length_c   1.000
_cell.angle_alpha   90.00
_cell.angle_beta   90.00
_cell.angle_gamma   90.00
#
_symmetry.space_group_name_H-M   'P 1'
#
loop_
_entity.id
_entity.type
_entity.pdbx_description
1 polymer ?
#
loop_
_entity_poly.entity_id
_entity_poly.type
_entity_poly.pdbx_seq_one_letter_code
_entity_poly.pdbx_strand_id
1 'polypeptide(L)'
;RLAWGRLAQVVDRNKVALLFGCSSFTGTDPTAYRDAFAHLKDQHLAPGELRPTVRAQHIHPFARDTHTADPRRARQQIPPLLRSYLSMGGWVSDHAVIDRQMTTLHVFTGLEIAAISPNRARLLRALA
;
A
#
# COMPACT_ATOMS: atom_id res chain seq x y z
N ARG A 1 15.59 -1.58 -7.90
CA ARG A 1 16.23 -2.25 -6.74
C ARG A 1 17.12 -1.29 -5.96
N LEU A 2 17.98 -0.49 -6.62
CA LEU A 2 18.82 0.54 -5.97
C LEU A 2 18.07 1.54 -5.08
N ALA A 3 16.87 1.98 -5.50
CA ALA A 3 16.03 2.86 -4.69
C ALA A 3 15.72 2.30 -3.29
N TRP A 4 15.51 0.99 -3.17
CA TRP A 4 15.26 0.33 -1.89
C TRP A 4 16.51 0.32 -1.00
N GLY A 5 17.69 0.12 -1.56
CA GLY A 5 18.95 0.17 -0.82
C GLY A 5 19.23 1.57 -0.27
N ARG A 6 19.06 2.60 -1.12
CA ARG A 6 19.21 4.00 -0.69
C ARG A 6 18.18 4.38 0.38
N LEU A 7 16.93 3.92 0.24
CA LEU A 7 15.91 4.14 1.25
C LEU A 7 16.28 3.47 2.58
N ALA A 8 16.82 2.25 2.57
CA ALA A 8 17.29 1.58 3.78
C ALA A 8 18.39 2.37 4.50
N GLN A 9 19.36 2.95 3.77
CA GLN A 9 20.38 3.83 4.34
C GLN A 9 19.78 5.10 4.97
N VAL A 10 18.71 5.66 4.38
CA VAL A 10 18.01 6.82 4.94
C VAL A 10 17.25 6.44 6.21
N VAL A 11 16.57 5.28 6.21
CA VAL A 11 15.85 4.75 7.36
C VAL A 11 16.79 4.55 8.55
N ASP A 12 17.92 3.85 8.34
CA ASP A 12 18.87 3.53 9.41
C ASP A 12 19.50 4.81 9.98
N ARG A 13 19.90 5.75 9.10
CA ARG A 13 20.56 7.01 9.51
C ARG A 13 19.64 7.91 10.33
N ASN A 14 18.36 7.98 9.96
CA ASN A 14 17.40 8.89 10.59
C ASN A 14 16.53 8.20 11.65
N LYS A 15 16.78 6.91 11.93
CA LYS A 15 15.99 6.10 12.88
C LYS A 15 14.49 6.18 12.58
N VAL A 16 14.14 6.09 11.30
CA VAL A 16 12.74 6.19 10.84
C VAL A 16 11.95 5.02 11.41
N ALA A 17 10.79 5.30 12.00
CA ALA A 17 9.89 4.27 12.53
C ALA A 17 8.81 3.85 11.52
N LEU A 18 8.37 4.77 10.65
CA LEU A 18 7.28 4.57 9.70
C LEU A 18 7.64 5.16 8.34
N LEU A 19 7.49 4.36 7.29
CA LEU A 19 7.42 4.83 5.91
C LEU A 19 5.94 4.97 5.53
N PHE A 20 5.58 6.08 4.89
CA PHE A 20 4.22 6.30 4.42
C PHE A 20 4.18 7.06 3.10
N GLY A 21 3.06 6.95 2.40
CA GLY A 21 2.82 7.61 1.13
C GLY A 21 1.54 7.10 0.47
N CYS A 22 1.47 7.20 -0.85
CA CYS A 22 0.37 6.66 -1.64
C CYS A 22 0.88 5.65 -2.67
N SER A 23 0.13 4.55 -2.81
CA SER A 23 0.28 3.60 -3.91
C SER A 23 -0.83 3.85 -4.92
N SER A 24 -0.48 3.86 -6.20
CA SER A 24 -1.38 4.26 -7.28
C SER A 24 -1.77 3.08 -8.15
N PHE A 25 -3.05 3.03 -8.52
CA PHE A 25 -3.60 2.19 -9.58
C PHE A 25 -3.90 3.09 -10.78
N THR A 26 -3.73 2.56 -11.99
CA THR A 26 -3.95 3.32 -13.23
C THR A 26 -5.44 3.47 -13.54
N GLY A 27 -5.85 4.62 -14.06
CA GLY A 27 -7.25 4.89 -14.35
C GLY A 27 -8.05 5.35 -13.13
N THR A 28 -9.32 5.64 -13.34
CA THR A 28 -10.21 6.25 -12.34
C THR A 28 -11.43 5.40 -12.01
N ASP A 29 -11.54 4.20 -12.59
CA ASP A 29 -12.63 3.25 -12.36
C ASP A 29 -12.22 2.21 -11.30
N PRO A 30 -12.79 2.27 -10.09
CA PRO A 30 -12.46 1.31 -9.04
C PRO A 30 -12.91 -0.12 -9.35
N THR A 31 -13.92 -0.30 -10.20
CA THR A 31 -14.48 -1.64 -10.49
C THR A 31 -13.49 -2.54 -11.22
N ALA A 32 -12.54 -1.93 -11.96
CA ALA A 32 -11.42 -2.60 -12.60
C ALA A 32 -10.47 -3.30 -11.60
N TYR A 33 -10.49 -2.87 -10.33
CA TYR A 33 -9.58 -3.31 -9.26
C TYR A 33 -10.30 -3.96 -8.07
N ARG A 34 -11.57 -4.39 -8.24
CA ARG A 34 -12.38 -4.94 -7.15
C ARG A 34 -11.74 -6.12 -6.39
N ASP A 35 -11.00 -6.99 -7.07
CA ASP A 35 -10.36 -8.15 -6.43
C ASP A 35 -9.17 -7.69 -5.59
N ALA A 36 -8.39 -6.71 -6.08
CA ALA A 36 -7.34 -6.07 -5.29
C ALA A 36 -7.91 -5.38 -4.05
N PHE A 37 -8.97 -4.59 -4.20
CA PHE A 37 -9.57 -3.86 -3.08
C PHE A 37 -10.19 -4.79 -2.03
N ALA A 38 -10.88 -5.86 -2.46
CA ALA A 38 -11.37 -6.88 -1.54
C ALA A 38 -10.22 -7.57 -0.78
N HIS A 39 -9.13 -7.92 -1.47
CA HIS A 39 -7.95 -8.51 -0.81
C HIS A 39 -7.29 -7.55 0.20
N LEU A 40 -7.19 -6.26 -0.16
CA LEU A 40 -6.64 -5.23 0.73
C LEU A 40 -7.51 -5.02 1.97
N LYS A 41 -8.83 -4.98 1.81
CA LYS A 41 -9.80 -4.92 2.91
C LYS A 41 -9.62 -6.08 3.89
N ASP A 42 -9.47 -7.30 3.37
CA ASP A 42 -9.49 -8.50 4.20
C ASP A 42 -8.17 -8.70 4.97
N GLN A 43 -7.04 -8.25 4.44
CA GLN A 43 -5.72 -8.64 4.95
C GLN A 43 -4.77 -7.50 5.28
N HIS A 44 -5.05 -6.27 4.83
CA HIS A 44 -4.06 -5.21 4.81
C HIS A 44 -4.56 -3.84 5.29
N LEU A 45 -5.74 -3.75 5.91
CA LEU A 45 -6.19 -2.46 6.46
C LEU A 45 -5.28 -1.97 7.59
N ALA A 46 -5.08 -0.66 7.62
CA ALA A 46 -4.36 0.02 8.68
C ALA A 46 -4.97 -0.29 10.06
N PRO A 47 -4.12 -0.41 11.11
CA PRO A 47 -4.57 -0.38 12.49
C PRO A 47 -5.46 0.84 12.74
N GLY A 48 -6.46 0.70 13.61
CA GLY A 48 -7.49 1.75 13.81
C GLY A 48 -6.91 3.13 14.13
N GLU A 49 -5.89 3.18 14.99
CA GLU A 49 -5.23 4.42 15.43
C GLU A 49 -4.41 5.11 14.32
N LEU A 50 -3.93 4.34 13.34
CA LEU A 50 -3.11 4.83 12.23
C LEU A 50 -3.90 5.01 10.93
N ARG A 51 -5.20 4.69 10.94
CA ARG A 51 -6.04 4.76 9.76
C ARG A 51 -6.31 6.21 9.38
N PRO A 52 -5.92 6.65 8.16
CA PRO A 52 -6.20 8.01 7.71
C PRO A 52 -7.70 8.27 7.60
N THR A 53 -8.14 9.46 8.01
CA THR A 53 -9.51 9.93 7.80
C THR A 53 -9.69 10.46 6.37
N VAL A 54 -10.90 10.35 5.84
CA VAL A 54 -11.24 10.85 4.50
C VAL A 54 -11.20 12.38 4.49
N ARG A 55 -10.37 12.95 3.62
CA ARG A 55 -10.32 14.40 3.33
C ARG A 55 -10.54 14.75 1.86
N ALA A 56 -10.48 13.76 0.97
CA ALA A 56 -10.72 13.94 -0.46
C ALA A 56 -12.22 13.97 -0.78
N GLN A 57 -12.59 14.74 -1.80
CA GLN A 57 -13.98 14.84 -2.26
C GLN A 57 -14.46 13.57 -2.98
N HIS A 58 -13.58 12.92 -3.73
CA HIS A 58 -13.91 11.76 -4.54
C HIS A 58 -13.14 10.54 -4.05
N ILE A 59 -13.86 9.57 -3.51
CA ILE A 59 -13.29 8.34 -2.99
C ILE A 59 -14.09 7.11 -3.42
N HIS A 60 -13.44 5.96 -3.36
CA HIS A 60 -14.06 4.65 -3.35
C HIS A 60 -13.80 3.99 -1.98
N PRO A 61 -14.81 3.88 -1.11
CA PRO A 61 -14.67 3.36 0.25
C PRO A 61 -14.69 1.82 0.28
N PHE A 62 -13.69 1.19 -0.32
CA PHE A 62 -13.68 -0.25 -0.58
C PHE A 62 -13.78 -1.14 0.66
N ALA A 63 -13.46 -0.65 1.85
CA ALA A 63 -13.63 -1.45 3.07
C ALA A 63 -15.10 -1.79 3.37
N ARG A 64 -16.04 -1.10 2.72
CA ARG A 64 -17.49 -1.35 2.83
C ARG A 64 -18.01 -2.31 1.77
N ASP A 65 -17.18 -2.68 0.80
CA ASP A 65 -17.61 -3.54 -0.29
C ASP A 65 -17.84 -4.97 0.19
N THR A 66 -18.84 -5.62 -0.38
CA THR A 66 -19.19 -7.02 -0.10
C THR A 66 -18.52 -8.02 -1.05
N HIS A 67 -17.76 -7.52 -2.04
CA HIS A 67 -17.05 -8.37 -3.00
C HIS A 67 -16.02 -9.26 -2.30
N THR A 68 -15.96 -10.53 -2.72
CA THR A 68 -14.95 -11.50 -2.27
C THR A 68 -13.86 -11.60 -3.33
N ALA A 69 -12.60 -11.42 -2.94
CA ALA A 69 -11.48 -11.42 -3.87
C ALA A 69 -11.25 -12.80 -4.52
N ASP A 70 -11.05 -12.83 -5.84
CA ASP A 70 -10.26 -13.90 -6.47
C ASP A 70 -8.77 -13.62 -6.21
N PRO A 71 -8.04 -14.49 -5.47
CA PRO A 71 -6.64 -14.24 -5.10
C PRO A 71 -5.71 -14.07 -6.30
N ARG A 72 -5.97 -14.76 -7.42
CA ARG A 72 -5.13 -14.67 -8.62
C ARG A 72 -5.31 -13.30 -9.28
N ARG A 73 -6.55 -12.85 -9.40
CA ARG A 73 -6.88 -11.54 -9.98
C ARG A 73 -6.43 -10.39 -9.09
N ALA A 74 -6.62 -10.52 -7.78
CA ALA A 74 -6.11 -9.56 -6.80
C ALA A 74 -4.60 -9.35 -6.95
N ARG A 75 -3.84 -10.45 -7.02
CA ARG A 75 -2.39 -10.40 -7.22
C ARG A 75 -2.00 -9.70 -8.53
N GLN A 76 -2.75 -9.88 -9.60
CA GLN A 76 -2.49 -9.20 -10.89
C GLN A 76 -2.82 -7.72 -10.84
N GLN A 77 -3.92 -7.37 -10.16
CA GLN A 77 -4.43 -6.00 -10.04
C GLN A 77 -3.61 -5.12 -9.08
N ILE A 78 -3.02 -5.70 -8.03
CA ILE A 78 -2.21 -4.95 -7.06
C ILE A 78 -0.91 -4.47 -7.73
N PRO A 79 -0.62 -3.14 -7.71
CA PRO A 79 0.61 -2.57 -8.26
C PRO A 79 1.86 -3.24 -7.67
N PRO A 80 2.91 -3.49 -8.47
CA PRO A 80 4.12 -4.15 -7.98
C PRO A 80 4.77 -3.46 -6.78
N LEU A 81 4.73 -2.12 -6.74
CA LEU A 81 5.25 -1.35 -5.62
C LEU A 81 4.45 -1.62 -4.33
N LEU A 82 3.12 -1.51 -4.40
CA LEU A 82 2.24 -1.82 -3.26
C LEU A 82 2.47 -3.25 -2.77
N ARG A 83 2.55 -4.21 -3.69
CA ARG A 83 2.84 -5.62 -3.34
C ARG A 83 4.14 -5.78 -2.55
N SER A 84 5.18 -5.00 -2.87
CA SER A 84 6.43 -4.99 -2.12
C SER A 84 6.22 -4.50 -0.69
N TYR A 85 5.47 -3.41 -0.49
CA TYR A 85 5.12 -2.93 0.87
C TYR A 85 4.33 -3.97 1.65
N LEU A 86 3.27 -4.53 1.07
CA LEU A 86 2.42 -5.55 1.73
C LEU A 86 3.24 -6.77 2.15
N SER A 87 4.16 -7.24 1.29
CA SER A 87 5.05 -8.37 1.62
C SER A 87 6.00 -8.12 2.79
N MET A 88 6.17 -6.85 3.19
CA MET A 88 7.02 -6.44 4.31
C MET A 88 6.21 -6.06 5.54
N GLY A 89 4.90 -6.33 5.56
CA GLY A 89 4.00 -5.95 6.65
C GLY A 89 3.33 -4.58 6.46
N GLY A 90 3.36 -4.05 5.23
CA GLY A 90 2.68 -2.80 4.90
C GLY A 90 1.16 -2.95 4.94
N TRP A 91 0.51 -1.83 5.21
CA TRP A 91 -0.95 -1.71 5.34
C TRP A 91 -1.46 -0.52 4.53
N VAL A 92 -2.78 -0.44 4.34
CA VAL A 92 -3.44 0.58 3.53
C VAL A 92 -4.62 1.27 4.22
N SER A 93 -5.02 2.44 3.71
CA SER A 93 -6.31 3.05 4.06
C SER A 93 -7.49 2.15 3.72
N ASP A 94 -8.67 2.49 4.23
CA ASP A 94 -9.95 1.81 3.97
C ASP A 94 -10.70 2.32 2.73
N HIS A 95 -10.05 3.24 2.00
CA HIS A 95 -10.59 3.88 0.80
C HIS A 95 -9.46 4.19 -0.19
N ALA A 96 -9.84 4.28 -1.46
CA ALA A 96 -9.02 4.83 -2.53
C ALA A 96 -9.52 6.23 -2.89
N VAL A 97 -8.61 7.19 -3.06
CA VAL A 97 -8.90 8.52 -3.62
C VAL A 97 -8.94 8.41 -5.14
N ILE A 98 -9.98 8.97 -5.76
CA ILE A 98 -10.13 9.01 -7.21
C ILE A 98 -9.55 10.33 -7.71
N ASP A 99 -8.36 10.28 -8.30
CA ASP A 99 -7.69 11.44 -8.88
C ASP A 99 -7.88 11.47 -10.40
N ARG A 100 -8.79 12.34 -10.85
CA ARG A 100 -9.08 12.51 -12.28
C ARG A 100 -8.04 13.34 -13.03
N GLN A 101 -7.25 14.16 -12.33
CA GLN A 101 -6.20 14.95 -12.97
C GLN A 101 -5.01 14.05 -13.33
N MET A 102 -4.67 13.16 -12.40
CA MET A 102 -3.58 12.19 -12.57
C MET A 102 -4.03 10.90 -13.28
N THR A 103 -5.34 10.70 -13.47
CA THR A 103 -5.93 9.48 -14.04
C THR A 103 -5.53 8.25 -13.23
N THR A 104 -5.69 8.33 -11.91
CA THR A 104 -5.24 7.30 -10.96
C THR A 104 -6.20 7.12 -9.79
N LEU A 105 -6.18 5.93 -9.20
CA LEU A 105 -6.72 5.68 -7.86
C LEU A 105 -5.55 5.63 -6.88
N HIS A 106 -5.61 6.37 -5.78
CA HIS A 106 -4.57 6.39 -4.76
C HIS A 106 -5.05 5.76 -3.46
N VAL A 107 -4.25 4.85 -2.93
CA VAL A 107 -4.48 4.27 -1.61
C VAL A 107 -3.33 4.68 -0.71
N PHE A 108 -3.63 5.23 0.46
CA PHE A 108 -2.60 5.52 1.45
C PHE A 108 -1.92 4.21 1.84
N THR A 109 -0.60 4.19 1.90
CA THR A 109 0.20 3.00 2.23
C THR A 109 1.14 3.35 3.37
N GLY A 110 1.13 2.54 4.42
CA GLY A 110 2.05 2.62 5.55
C GLY A 110 2.90 1.36 5.67
N LEU A 111 4.11 1.50 6.19
CA LEU A 111 5.00 0.40 6.54
C LEU A 111 5.82 0.76 7.77
N GLU A 112 5.53 0.11 8.87
CA GLU A 112 6.33 0.21 10.09
C GLU A 112 7.64 -0.54 9.90
N ILE A 113 8.77 0.11 10.21
CA ILE A 113 10.09 -0.50 10.02
C ILE A 113 10.25 -1.73 10.92
N ALA A 114 9.61 -1.73 12.09
CA ALA A 114 9.58 -2.87 13.00
C ALA A 114 8.83 -4.10 12.45
N ALA A 115 7.91 -3.92 11.49
CA ALA A 115 7.19 -5.04 10.86
C ALA A 115 8.05 -5.78 9.82
N ILE A 116 9.11 -5.15 9.31
CA ILE A 116 9.98 -5.75 8.30
C ILE A 116 10.79 -6.87 8.94
N SER A 117 10.68 -8.09 8.41
CA SER A 117 11.44 -9.23 8.94
C SER A 117 12.95 -8.97 8.90
N PRO A 118 13.73 -9.45 9.89
CA PRO A 118 15.17 -9.22 9.95
C PRO A 118 15.91 -9.67 8.68
N ASN A 119 15.50 -10.80 8.10
CA ASN A 119 16.04 -11.32 6.86
C ASN A 119 15.77 -10.38 5.69
N ARG A 120 14.55 -9.83 5.58
CA ARG A 120 14.21 -8.88 4.53
C ARG A 120 14.97 -7.57 4.69
N ALA A 121 15.06 -7.04 5.91
CA ALA A 121 15.81 -5.82 6.20
C ALA A 121 17.30 -5.96 5.81
N ARG A 122 17.92 -7.10 6.15
CA ARG A 122 19.31 -7.41 5.75
C ARG A 122 19.49 -7.40 4.22
N LEU A 123 18.56 -8.00 3.49
CA LEU A 123 18.61 -8.01 2.02
C LEU A 123 18.47 -6.61 1.42
N LEU A 124 17.60 -5.76 1.98
CA LEU A 124 17.44 -4.38 1.50
C LEU A 124 18.71 -3.56 1.72
N ARG A 125 19.38 -3.72 2.86
CA ARG A 125 20.66 -3.07 3.17
C ARG A 125 21.79 -3.51 2.23
N ALA A 126 21.79 -4.77 1.80
CA ALA A 126 22.78 -5.30 0.86
C ALA A 126 22.62 -4.78 -0.58
N LEU A 127 21.52 -4.08 -0.91
CA LEU A 127 21.31 -3.45 -2.22
C LEU A 127 21.88 -2.02 -2.31
N ALA A 128 22.46 -1.53 -1.22
CA ALA A 128 22.77 -0.12 -1.00
C ALA A 128 24.23 0.24 -1.24
#